data_AF-A0A7S0QZ79-F1
#
_entry.id   AF-A0A7S0QZ79-F1
#
_cell.length_a   1.000
_cell.length_b   1.000
_cell.length_c   1.000
_cell.angle_alpha   90.00
_cell.angle_beta   90.00
_cell.angle_gamma   90.00
#
_symmetry.space_group_name_H-M   'P 1'
#
loop_
_entity.id
_entity.type
_entity.pdbx_description
1 polymer ?
#
loop_
_entity_poly.entity_id
_entity_poly.type
_entity_poly.pdbx_seq_one_letter_code
_entity_poly.pdbx_strand_id
1 'polypeptide(L)'
;GTFTLRSCEALAAHWKMESPSLSTDGDITLLADRMIRNGCDEPVSVSKFMRDKLLPCHAVFGSVYLLPTDDTSDLNPGFNYFSIEGVISYIGFADDFGPMNMGSIYQFCNLLDKELERFPGEKVVMVTSLDSKAVTNAVFLLGAYMIMKLNYNASETRNCFKDLMETIVPYRDVSPGEQNFELFVQDCWDGLLKGKQLGWANFGPDGFDFEEYQHYDNTLNADLHEIVPGKFVGMRGPRDLPSGNPWEDIMDADGHFSHRDFSAEHYTDILQQFNVRCVVRLNAPQY
;
A
#
# COMPACT_ATOMS: atom_id res chain seq x y z
N GLY A 1 -33.57 -12.40 0.25
CA GLY A 1 -34.32 -13.66 0.38
C GLY A 1 -33.56 -14.56 1.33
N THR A 2 -34.23 -15.09 2.35
CA THR A 2 -33.66 -15.99 3.37
C THR A 2 -33.13 -17.27 2.72
N PHE A 3 -31.84 -17.56 2.90
CA PHE A 3 -31.25 -18.83 2.49
C PHE A 3 -31.60 -19.92 3.51
N THR A 4 -31.96 -21.11 3.05
CA THR A 4 -32.30 -22.27 3.90
C THR A 4 -31.12 -23.23 4.03
N LEU A 5 -31.11 -24.04 5.09
CA LEU A 5 -30.06 -25.02 5.45
C LEU A 5 -29.57 -25.90 4.27
N ARG A 6 -30.46 -26.20 3.31
CA ARG A 6 -30.15 -26.97 2.10
C ARG A 6 -29.12 -26.32 1.17
N SER A 7 -28.97 -24.99 1.24
CA SER A 7 -28.00 -24.24 0.43
C SER A 7 -26.57 -24.49 0.92
N CYS A 8 -26.40 -24.61 2.25
CA CYS A 8 -25.11 -24.87 2.88
C CYS A 8 -24.67 -26.33 2.71
N GLU A 9 -25.62 -27.28 2.77
CA GLU A 9 -25.35 -28.69 2.47
C GLU A 9 -24.93 -28.91 1.01
N ALA A 10 -25.52 -28.16 0.06
CA ALA A 10 -25.15 -28.22 -1.35
C ALA A 10 -23.74 -27.64 -1.61
N LEU A 11 -23.36 -26.55 -0.93
CA LEU A 11 -22.01 -25.97 -0.99
C LEU A 11 -20.95 -26.89 -0.36
N ALA A 12 -21.26 -27.50 0.79
CA ALA A 12 -20.40 -28.48 1.44
C ALA A 12 -20.27 -29.79 0.62
N ALA A 13 -21.34 -30.21 -0.05
CA ALA A 13 -21.31 -31.36 -0.95
C ALA A 13 -20.52 -31.09 -2.25
N HIS A 14 -20.54 -29.85 -2.75
CA HIS A 14 -19.74 -29.43 -3.90
C HIS A 14 -18.24 -29.45 -3.57
N TRP A 15 -17.84 -28.95 -2.39
CA TRP A 15 -16.44 -28.98 -1.93
C TRP A 15 -15.91 -30.38 -1.60
N LYS A 16 -16.77 -31.31 -1.15
CA LYS A 16 -16.39 -32.73 -0.97
C LYS A 16 -15.98 -33.45 -2.26
N MET A 17 -16.40 -32.95 -3.43
CA MET A 17 -16.05 -33.55 -4.72
C MET A 17 -14.68 -33.10 -5.24
N GLU A 18 -14.13 -31.97 -4.77
CA GLU A 18 -12.95 -31.34 -5.41
C GLU A 18 -11.63 -31.51 -4.63
N SER A 19 -11.63 -31.96 -3.36
CA SER A 19 -10.37 -32.12 -2.60
C SER A 19 -10.44 -33.18 -1.49
N PRO A 20 -10.11 -34.45 -1.79
CA PRO A 20 -10.25 -35.57 -0.85
C PRO A 20 -9.22 -35.63 0.31
N SER A 21 -8.32 -34.65 0.44
CA SER A 21 -7.11 -34.78 1.28
C SER A 21 -6.97 -33.76 2.43
N LEU A 22 -8.00 -33.01 2.81
CA LEU A 22 -7.93 -32.08 3.95
C LEU A 22 -8.62 -32.65 5.19
N SER A 23 -7.81 -33.02 6.19
CA SER A 23 -8.22 -33.64 7.44
C SER A 23 -8.48 -32.62 8.57
N THR A 24 -9.41 -31.67 8.36
CA THR A 24 -9.80 -30.67 9.39
C THR A 24 -11.32 -30.45 9.49
N ASP A 25 -12.13 -31.35 8.94
CA ASP A 25 -13.61 -31.24 8.85
C ASP A 25 -14.35 -31.22 10.20
N GLY A 26 -13.71 -31.70 11.27
CA GLY A 26 -14.34 -31.83 12.59
C GLY A 26 -14.70 -30.50 13.23
N ASP A 27 -13.80 -29.52 13.16
CA ASP A 27 -13.93 -28.29 13.96
C ASP A 27 -14.82 -27.23 13.31
N ILE A 28 -14.79 -27.12 11.97
CA ILE A 28 -15.55 -26.11 11.23
C ILE A 28 -17.05 -26.47 11.23
N THR A 29 -17.37 -27.74 11.01
CA THR A 29 -18.76 -28.23 11.03
C THR A 29 -19.37 -28.15 12.44
N LEU A 30 -18.60 -28.49 13.49
CA LEU A 30 -19.06 -28.35 14.87
C LEU A 30 -19.27 -26.89 15.29
N LEU A 31 -18.44 -25.96 14.81
CA LEU A 31 -18.58 -24.53 15.09
C LEU A 31 -19.83 -23.94 14.43
N ALA A 32 -20.06 -24.27 13.15
CA ALA A 32 -21.25 -23.84 12.42
C ALA A 32 -22.53 -24.34 13.10
N ASP A 33 -22.57 -25.62 13.49
CA ASP A 33 -23.70 -26.20 14.23
C ASP A 33 -23.89 -25.56 15.62
N ARG A 34 -22.81 -25.14 16.30
CA ARG A 34 -22.90 -24.43 17.60
C ARG A 34 -23.49 -23.03 17.44
N MET A 35 -23.15 -22.33 16.36
CA MET A 35 -23.63 -20.98 16.07
C MET A 35 -25.11 -20.98 15.66
N ILE A 36 -25.54 -21.98 14.87
CA ILE A 36 -26.95 -22.18 14.50
C ILE A 36 -27.80 -22.51 15.74
N ARG A 37 -27.29 -23.35 16.65
CA ARG A 37 -27.98 -23.68 17.92
C ARG A 37 -28.15 -22.50 18.89
N ASN A 38 -27.33 -21.46 18.74
CA ASN A 38 -27.34 -20.28 19.62
C ASN A 38 -28.09 -19.07 19.03
N GLY A 39 -28.82 -19.23 17.92
CA GLY A 39 -29.75 -18.20 17.42
C GLY A 39 -29.09 -16.93 16.86
N CYS A 40 -27.92 -17.05 16.23
CA CYS A 40 -27.33 -15.94 15.47
C CYS A 40 -28.15 -15.67 14.19
N ASP A 41 -29.12 -14.76 14.29
CA ASP A 41 -30.11 -14.46 13.23
C ASP A 41 -29.66 -13.38 12.21
N GLU A 42 -28.39 -12.98 12.16
CA GLU A 42 -27.92 -12.00 11.15
C GLU A 42 -26.96 -12.59 10.09
N PRO A 43 -27.35 -12.60 8.80
CA PRO A 43 -26.54 -13.12 7.69
C PRO A 43 -25.24 -12.34 7.42
N VAL A 44 -25.02 -11.19 8.07
CA VAL A 44 -23.82 -10.36 7.88
C VAL A 44 -22.66 -10.81 8.79
N SER A 45 -22.95 -11.45 9.93
CA SER A 45 -21.93 -11.87 10.89
C SER A 45 -21.17 -13.11 10.43
N VAL A 46 -21.84 -14.10 9.83
CA VAL A 46 -21.17 -15.36 9.44
C VAL A 46 -20.20 -15.14 8.28
N SER A 47 -20.50 -14.27 7.31
CA SER A 47 -19.56 -13.98 6.20
C SER A 47 -18.41 -13.07 6.59
N LYS A 48 -18.61 -12.19 7.59
CA LYS A 48 -17.55 -11.40 8.21
C LYS A 48 -16.66 -12.29 9.10
N PHE A 49 -17.24 -13.04 10.02
CA PHE A 49 -16.56 -14.04 10.86
C PHE A 49 -15.84 -15.11 10.06
N MET A 50 -16.44 -15.57 8.95
CA MET A 50 -15.78 -16.48 8.01
C MET A 50 -14.61 -15.77 7.34
N ARG A 51 -14.73 -14.54 6.81
CA ARG A 51 -13.59 -13.78 6.26
C ARG A 51 -12.47 -13.52 7.28
N ASP A 52 -12.83 -13.13 8.50
CA ASP A 52 -11.90 -12.87 9.61
C ASP A 52 -11.17 -14.15 10.05
N LYS A 53 -11.77 -15.34 9.80
CA LYS A 53 -11.13 -16.66 9.98
C LYS A 53 -10.57 -17.28 8.70
N LEU A 54 -10.89 -16.75 7.51
CA LEU A 54 -10.59 -17.29 6.18
C LEU A 54 -9.65 -16.43 5.35
N LEU A 55 -9.17 -15.27 5.83
CA LEU A 55 -7.84 -14.84 5.42
C LEU A 55 -6.83 -15.51 6.36
N PRO A 56 -6.35 -16.73 6.04
CA PRO A 56 -5.32 -17.36 6.84
C PRO A 56 -4.11 -16.43 6.93
N CYS A 57 -3.25 -16.65 7.92
CA CYS A 57 -1.91 -16.10 7.87
C CYS A 57 -1.26 -16.57 6.56
N HIS A 58 -1.12 -15.68 5.57
CA HIS A 58 -0.68 -16.01 4.22
C HIS A 58 0.82 -16.06 4.21
N ALA A 59 1.41 -17.21 3.89
CA ALA A 59 2.83 -17.29 3.63
C ALA A 59 3.13 -16.48 2.36
N VAL A 60 4.07 -15.55 2.46
CA VAL A 60 4.43 -14.68 1.33
C VAL A 60 5.74 -15.15 0.72
N PHE A 61 6.83 -15.06 1.48
CA PHE A 61 8.15 -15.55 1.09
C PHE A 61 8.97 -15.89 2.34
N GLY A 62 9.88 -16.86 2.24
CA GLY A 62 10.74 -17.23 3.36
C GLY A 62 9.95 -17.51 4.64
N SER A 63 10.24 -16.76 5.71
CA SER A 63 9.52 -16.80 6.98
C SER A 63 8.56 -15.62 7.20
N VAL A 64 8.24 -14.87 6.14
CA VAL A 64 7.35 -13.69 6.17
C VAL A 64 5.92 -14.08 5.81
N TYR A 65 4.98 -13.60 6.62
CA TYR A 65 3.55 -13.82 6.45
C TYR A 65 2.75 -12.51 6.51
N LEU A 66 1.56 -12.51 5.90
CA LEU A 66 0.57 -11.44 6.02
C LEU A 66 -0.69 -11.94 6.73
N LEU A 67 -1.15 -11.22 7.74
CA LEU A 67 -2.36 -11.51 8.50
C LEU A 67 -3.29 -10.28 8.53
N PRO A 68 -4.31 -10.25 7.66
CA PRO A 68 -5.39 -9.28 7.76
C PRO A 68 -6.30 -9.61 8.96
N THR A 69 -6.37 -8.75 9.97
CA THR A 69 -7.26 -8.90 11.13
C THR A 69 -7.49 -7.56 11.83
N ASP A 70 -8.72 -7.32 12.28
CA ASP A 70 -9.04 -6.21 13.20
C ASP A 70 -8.95 -6.65 14.68
N ASP A 71 -8.87 -7.97 14.93
CA ASP A 71 -8.78 -8.55 16.27
C ASP A 71 -7.37 -9.14 16.50
N THR A 72 -6.68 -8.58 17.48
CA THR A 72 -5.32 -8.99 17.87
C THR A 72 -5.28 -9.68 19.24
N SER A 73 -6.43 -9.96 19.85
CA SER A 73 -6.51 -10.52 21.21
C SER A 73 -6.05 -11.98 21.30
N ASP A 74 -6.26 -12.76 20.23
CA ASP A 74 -5.97 -14.20 20.16
C ASP A 74 -4.77 -14.52 19.24
N LEU A 75 -3.83 -13.59 19.07
CA LEU A 75 -2.62 -13.84 18.29
C LEU A 75 -1.75 -14.95 18.92
N ASN A 76 -1.13 -15.78 18.07
CA ASN A 76 -0.29 -16.87 18.52
C ASN A 76 1.03 -16.31 19.13
N PRO A 77 1.28 -16.49 20.42
CA PRO A 77 2.46 -15.90 21.08
C PRO A 77 3.81 -16.44 20.57
N GLY A 78 3.80 -17.50 19.76
CA GLY A 78 5.00 -18.07 19.13
C GLY A 78 5.41 -17.43 17.81
N PHE A 79 4.71 -16.40 17.33
CA PHE A 79 5.09 -15.64 16.13
C PHE A 79 5.49 -14.20 16.48
N ASN A 80 6.30 -13.59 15.61
CA ASN A 80 6.75 -12.22 15.76
C ASN A 80 5.90 -11.31 14.88
N TYR A 81 5.10 -10.44 15.48
CA TYR A 81 4.16 -9.59 14.76
C TYR A 81 4.68 -8.16 14.63
N PHE A 82 4.45 -7.55 13.47
CA PHE A 82 4.66 -6.11 13.26
C PHE A 82 3.52 -5.54 12.41
N SER A 83 3.32 -4.22 12.46
CA SER A 83 2.37 -3.49 11.61
C SER A 83 3.03 -2.24 11.07
N ILE A 84 2.54 -1.76 9.94
CA ILE A 84 2.93 -0.48 9.33
C ILE A 84 1.95 0.65 9.69
N GLU A 85 0.80 0.32 10.27
CA GLU A 85 -0.24 1.30 10.60
C GLU A 85 0.30 2.32 11.62
N GLY A 86 0.13 3.61 11.31
CA GLY A 86 0.70 4.70 12.12
C GLY A 86 2.20 4.94 11.94
N VAL A 87 2.89 4.12 11.14
CA VAL A 87 4.32 4.27 10.81
C VAL A 87 4.52 4.69 9.36
N ILE A 88 3.85 4.00 8.43
CA ILE A 88 3.89 4.26 7.00
C ILE A 88 2.44 4.40 6.52
N SER A 89 2.04 5.64 6.21
CA SER A 89 0.66 5.96 5.88
C SER A 89 0.60 6.65 4.52
N TYR A 90 -0.40 6.28 3.72
CA TYR A 90 -0.74 7.02 2.52
C TYR A 90 -1.47 8.31 2.90
N ILE A 91 -1.09 9.42 2.27
CA ILE A 91 -1.79 10.71 2.40
C ILE A 91 -2.59 10.89 1.11
N GLY A 92 -3.89 10.62 1.18
CA GLY A 92 -4.78 10.73 0.03
C GLY A 92 -5.21 12.17 -0.26
N PHE A 93 -5.42 12.46 -1.54
CA PHE A 93 -5.95 13.75 -1.99
C PHE A 93 -7.49 13.78 -2.02
N ALA A 94 -8.10 12.65 -2.35
CA ALA A 94 -9.54 12.42 -2.44
C ALA A 94 -9.86 10.99 -1.98
N ASP A 95 -10.52 10.19 -2.83
CA ASP A 95 -10.86 8.79 -2.54
C ASP A 95 -9.72 7.79 -2.83
N ASP A 96 -8.62 8.28 -3.41
CA ASP A 96 -7.38 7.55 -3.62
C ASP A 96 -6.80 7.05 -2.29
N PHE A 97 -6.12 5.91 -2.36
CA PHE A 97 -5.59 5.23 -1.17
C PHE A 97 -4.20 4.66 -1.37
N GLY A 98 -3.61 4.83 -2.56
CA GLY A 98 -2.34 4.24 -2.93
C GLY A 98 -2.09 4.32 -4.45
N PRO A 99 -1.05 3.64 -4.96
CA PRO A 99 -0.08 2.83 -4.20
C PRO A 99 0.81 3.69 -3.29
N MET A 100 1.48 3.03 -2.34
CA MET A 100 2.47 3.66 -1.47
C MET A 100 3.65 4.22 -2.30
N ASN A 101 4.15 5.41 -1.96
CA ASN A 101 5.20 6.11 -2.72
C ASN A 101 6.60 5.51 -2.50
N MET A 102 7.62 6.01 -3.21
CA MET A 102 8.99 5.47 -3.14
C MET A 102 9.60 5.59 -1.73
N GLY A 103 9.35 6.70 -1.03
CA GLY A 103 9.76 6.86 0.37
C GLY A 103 9.16 5.79 1.28
N SER A 104 7.88 5.48 1.08
CA SER A 104 7.19 4.42 1.82
C SER A 104 7.77 3.03 1.53
N ILE A 105 8.09 2.73 0.26
CA ILE A 105 8.75 1.47 -0.13
C ILE A 105 10.12 1.36 0.54
N TYR A 106 10.92 2.43 0.54
CA TYR A 106 12.23 2.48 1.18
C TYR A 106 12.13 2.24 2.70
N GLN A 107 11.23 2.96 3.37
CA GLN A 107 10.98 2.79 4.80
C GLN A 107 10.53 1.37 5.12
N PHE A 108 9.60 0.81 4.34
CA PHE A 108 9.12 -0.56 4.53
C PHE A 108 10.25 -1.58 4.37
N CYS A 109 11.13 -1.40 3.38
CA CYS A 109 12.28 -2.29 3.20
C CYS A 109 13.19 -2.29 4.42
N ASN A 110 13.49 -1.11 4.97
CA ASN A 110 14.33 -0.99 6.16
C ASN A 110 13.63 -1.51 7.42
N LEU A 111 12.31 -1.35 7.53
CA LEU A 111 11.51 -1.89 8.63
C LEU A 111 11.55 -3.42 8.61
N LEU A 112 11.26 -4.03 7.45
CA LEU A 112 11.21 -5.49 7.33
C LEU A 112 12.59 -6.13 7.47
N ASP A 113 13.65 -5.52 6.94
CA ASP A 113 15.03 -5.96 7.19
C ASP A 113 15.33 -6.03 8.70
N LYS A 114 14.96 -5.00 9.46
CA LYS A 114 15.15 -4.97 10.93
C LYS A 114 14.38 -6.07 11.64
N GLU A 115 13.13 -6.32 11.25
CA GLU A 115 12.33 -7.40 11.84
C GLU A 115 12.93 -8.78 11.53
N LEU A 116 13.42 -9.00 10.31
CA LEU A 116 14.09 -10.25 9.91
C LEU A 116 15.45 -10.44 10.61
N GLU A 117 16.21 -9.37 10.82
CA GLU A 117 17.46 -9.40 11.59
C GLU A 117 17.22 -9.65 13.08
N ARG A 118 16.12 -9.11 13.63
CA ARG A 118 15.72 -9.30 15.02
C ARG A 118 15.27 -10.75 15.31
N PHE A 119 14.64 -11.40 14.33
CA PHE A 119 14.05 -12.73 14.46
C PHE A 119 14.55 -13.69 13.36
N PRO A 120 15.86 -13.99 13.31
CA PRO A 120 16.47 -14.70 12.19
C PRO A 120 15.95 -16.14 12.07
N GLY A 121 15.31 -16.44 10.94
CA GLY A 121 14.74 -17.77 10.65
C GLY A 121 13.43 -18.07 11.38
N GLU A 122 12.95 -17.16 12.22
CA GLU A 122 11.64 -17.26 12.85
C GLU A 122 10.55 -16.65 11.97
N LYS A 123 9.29 -16.96 12.29
CA LYS A 123 8.14 -16.41 11.56
C LYS A 123 7.94 -14.95 11.93
N VAL A 124 7.94 -14.09 10.92
CA VAL A 124 7.62 -12.67 11.01
C VAL A 124 6.30 -12.43 10.30
N VAL A 125 5.31 -11.90 11.00
CA VAL A 125 3.94 -11.75 10.53
C VAL A 125 3.58 -10.27 10.49
N MET A 126 3.40 -9.76 9.28
CA MET A 126 2.83 -8.43 9.06
C MET A 126 1.33 -8.49 9.36
N VAL A 127 0.86 -7.66 10.28
CA VAL A 127 -0.56 -7.48 10.59
C VAL A 127 -1.06 -6.21 9.93
N THR A 128 -2.25 -6.27 9.34
CA THR A 128 -2.97 -5.12 8.79
C THR A 128 -4.47 -5.30 9.06
N SER A 129 -5.22 -4.20 9.11
CA SER A 129 -6.69 -4.26 9.22
C SER A 129 -7.35 -5.04 8.07
N LEU A 130 -8.62 -5.41 8.27
CA LEU A 130 -9.44 -6.12 7.27
C LEU A 130 -9.95 -5.22 6.14
N ASP A 131 -9.63 -3.92 6.20
CA ASP A 131 -9.97 -2.99 5.13
C ASP A 131 -9.25 -3.36 3.83
N SER A 132 -10.00 -3.48 2.73
CA SER A 132 -9.44 -3.96 1.46
C SER A 132 -8.38 -3.01 0.89
N LYS A 133 -8.44 -1.70 1.18
CA LYS A 133 -7.41 -0.73 0.77
C LYS A 133 -6.13 -0.93 1.58
N ALA A 134 -6.25 -1.16 2.88
CA ALA A 134 -5.12 -1.49 3.76
C ALA A 134 -4.44 -2.80 3.32
N VAL A 135 -5.23 -3.86 3.09
CA VAL A 135 -4.71 -5.15 2.59
C VAL A 135 -4.02 -4.98 1.23
N THR A 136 -4.61 -4.19 0.32
CA THR A 136 -4.01 -3.91 -1.00
C THR A 136 -2.64 -3.25 -0.86
N ASN A 137 -2.50 -2.25 0.01
CA ASN A 137 -1.22 -1.58 0.26
C ASN A 137 -0.20 -2.47 0.96
N ALA A 138 -0.63 -3.32 1.90
CA ALA A 138 0.23 -4.30 2.56
C ALA A 138 0.79 -5.32 1.55
N VAL A 139 -0.07 -5.87 0.70
CA VAL A 139 0.32 -6.75 -0.40
C VAL A 139 1.30 -6.03 -1.32
N PHE A 140 0.99 -4.81 -1.76
CA PHE A 140 1.87 -4.01 -2.61
C PHE A 140 3.27 -3.84 -2.00
N LEU A 141 3.37 -3.41 -0.74
CA LEU A 141 4.65 -3.17 -0.05
C LEU A 141 5.47 -4.45 0.12
N LEU A 142 4.83 -5.56 0.51
CA LEU A 142 5.51 -6.86 0.61
C LEU A 142 6.04 -7.31 -0.76
N GLY A 143 5.25 -7.15 -1.83
CA GLY A 143 5.70 -7.45 -3.18
C GLY A 143 6.79 -6.51 -3.70
N ALA A 144 6.73 -5.23 -3.33
CA ALA A 144 7.77 -4.25 -3.62
C ALA A 144 9.09 -4.64 -2.94
N TYR A 145 9.05 -5.12 -1.69
CA TYR A 145 10.22 -5.68 -1.01
C TYR A 145 10.81 -6.88 -1.77
N MET A 146 9.98 -7.83 -2.21
CA MET A 146 10.44 -8.99 -2.98
C MET A 146 11.16 -8.56 -4.26
N ILE A 147 10.65 -7.57 -4.97
CA ILE A 147 11.27 -7.03 -6.19
C ILE A 147 12.55 -6.28 -5.86
N MET A 148 12.52 -5.37 -4.88
CA MET A 148 13.62 -4.47 -4.58
C MET A 148 14.79 -5.19 -3.91
N LYS A 149 14.53 -6.09 -2.96
CA LYS A 149 15.53 -6.70 -2.07
C LYS A 149 15.82 -8.16 -2.42
N LEU A 150 14.83 -8.91 -2.90
CA LEU A 150 14.97 -10.34 -3.19
C LEU A 150 15.11 -10.66 -4.69
N ASN A 151 15.03 -9.66 -5.56
CA ASN A 151 15.14 -9.79 -7.03
C ASN A 151 14.09 -10.70 -7.69
N TYR A 152 12.90 -10.81 -7.09
CA TYR A 152 11.76 -11.43 -7.74
C TYR A 152 11.32 -10.59 -8.94
N ASN A 153 10.80 -11.24 -9.98
CA ASN A 153 10.03 -10.55 -11.01
C ASN A 153 8.56 -10.41 -10.59
N ALA A 154 7.82 -9.54 -11.27
CA ALA A 154 6.43 -9.23 -10.90
C ALA A 154 5.50 -10.45 -10.96
N SER A 155 5.71 -11.37 -11.91
CA SER A 155 4.90 -12.59 -12.00
C SER A 155 5.21 -13.56 -10.85
N GLU A 156 6.46 -13.71 -10.45
CA GLU A 156 6.85 -14.50 -9.27
C GLU A 156 6.24 -13.91 -8.00
N THR A 157 6.34 -12.58 -7.85
CA THR A 157 5.72 -11.84 -6.76
C THR A 157 4.22 -12.09 -6.70
N ARG A 158 3.49 -11.94 -7.82
CA ARG A 158 2.04 -12.20 -7.89
C ARG A 158 1.68 -13.61 -7.46
N ASN A 159 2.46 -14.61 -7.87
CA ASN A 159 2.18 -16.01 -7.53
C ASN A 159 2.26 -16.27 -6.01
N CYS A 160 3.08 -15.51 -5.27
CA CYS A 160 3.14 -15.56 -3.81
C CYS A 160 1.87 -15.06 -3.13
N PHE A 161 1.06 -14.24 -3.82
CA PHE A 161 -0.18 -13.67 -3.28
C PHE A 161 -1.43 -14.18 -4.01
N LYS A 162 -1.34 -15.26 -4.79
CA LYS A 162 -2.45 -15.74 -5.65
C LYS A 162 -3.80 -15.85 -4.93
N ASP A 163 -3.79 -16.28 -3.66
CA ASP A 163 -5.00 -16.51 -2.85
C ASP A 163 -5.58 -15.18 -2.29
N LEU A 164 -4.80 -14.10 -2.31
CA LEU A 164 -5.18 -12.75 -1.92
C LEU A 164 -5.54 -11.85 -3.11
N MET A 165 -5.23 -12.26 -4.33
CA MET A 165 -5.45 -11.42 -5.52
C MET A 165 -6.93 -11.08 -5.73
N GLU A 166 -7.86 -11.92 -5.27
CA GLU A 166 -9.31 -11.69 -5.36
C GLU A 166 -9.86 -10.81 -4.22
N THR A 167 -9.08 -10.59 -3.15
CA THR A 167 -9.50 -9.80 -1.98
C THR A 167 -9.01 -8.36 -2.02
N ILE A 168 -7.97 -8.08 -2.82
CA ILE A 168 -7.45 -6.73 -3.04
C ILE A 168 -8.27 -5.97 -4.07
N VAL A 169 -8.22 -4.64 -4.00
CA VAL A 169 -8.96 -3.74 -4.90
C VAL A 169 -7.99 -2.95 -5.77
N PRO A 170 -8.37 -2.56 -7.01
CA PRO A 170 -7.52 -1.73 -7.84
C PRO A 170 -7.36 -0.31 -7.25
N TYR A 171 -6.23 0.31 -7.56
CA TYR A 171 -6.03 1.73 -7.29
C TYR A 171 -6.86 2.59 -8.24
N ARG A 172 -7.25 3.76 -7.74
CA ARG A 172 -8.00 4.78 -8.47
C ARG A 172 -7.21 6.08 -8.52
N ASP A 173 -7.55 6.94 -9.47
CA ASP A 173 -7.00 8.27 -9.55
C ASP A 173 -7.69 9.26 -8.59
N VAL A 174 -7.13 10.47 -8.51
CA VAL A 174 -7.60 11.56 -7.63
C VAL A 174 -8.79 12.33 -8.22
N SER A 175 -9.25 11.99 -9.43
CA SER A 175 -10.32 12.73 -10.10
C SER A 175 -11.64 12.63 -9.35
N PRO A 176 -12.43 13.71 -9.31
CA PRO A 176 -13.75 13.67 -8.70
C PRO A 176 -14.71 12.84 -9.55
N GLY A 177 -15.57 12.07 -8.89
CA GLY A 177 -16.65 11.31 -9.53
C GLY A 177 -16.31 9.84 -9.82
N GLU A 178 -16.90 9.31 -10.89
CA GLU A 178 -16.80 7.89 -11.26
C GLU A 178 -15.40 7.53 -11.76
N GLN A 179 -14.94 6.34 -11.35
CA GLN A 179 -13.64 5.80 -11.73
C GLN A 179 -13.67 5.33 -13.19
N ASN A 180 -12.78 5.91 -14.01
CA ASN A 180 -12.68 5.59 -15.45
C ASN A 180 -11.50 4.69 -15.80
N PHE A 181 -10.60 4.43 -14.84
CA PHE A 181 -9.42 3.58 -15.02
C PHE A 181 -9.06 2.90 -13.70
N GLU A 182 -8.65 1.64 -13.78
CA GLU A 182 -8.21 0.81 -12.67
C GLU A 182 -6.73 0.47 -12.85
N LEU A 183 -5.91 0.78 -11.86
CA LEU A 183 -4.50 0.39 -11.82
C LEU A 183 -4.33 -0.76 -10.83
N PHE A 184 -3.91 -1.94 -11.29
CA PHE A 184 -3.77 -3.10 -10.41
C PHE A 184 -2.39 -3.12 -9.74
N VAL A 185 -2.30 -3.79 -8.58
CA VAL A 185 -1.04 -4.00 -7.86
C VAL A 185 0.03 -4.65 -8.75
N GLN A 186 -0.37 -5.56 -9.64
CA GLN A 186 0.51 -6.16 -10.65
C GLN A 186 1.17 -5.11 -11.54
N ASP A 187 0.40 -4.13 -12.04
CA ASP A 187 0.90 -3.09 -12.92
C ASP A 187 1.92 -2.21 -12.19
N CYS A 188 1.68 -1.92 -10.91
CA CYS A 188 2.61 -1.20 -10.05
C CYS A 188 3.93 -1.96 -9.87
N TRP A 189 3.87 -3.28 -9.65
CA TRP A 189 5.05 -4.13 -9.56
C TRP A 189 5.83 -4.23 -10.87
N ASP A 190 5.15 -4.34 -12.01
CA ASP A 190 5.77 -4.32 -13.33
C ASP A 190 6.50 -2.98 -13.58
N GLY A 191 5.85 -1.86 -13.22
CA GLY A 191 6.45 -0.54 -13.26
C GLY A 191 7.68 -0.40 -12.36
N LEU A 192 7.58 -0.85 -11.10
CA LEU A 192 8.68 -0.82 -10.14
C LEU A 192 9.86 -1.68 -10.61
N LEU A 193 9.59 -2.90 -11.10
CA LEU A 193 10.62 -3.78 -11.64
C LEU A 193 11.32 -3.14 -12.84
N LYS A 194 10.55 -2.49 -13.74
CA LYS A 194 11.13 -1.78 -14.88
C LYS A 194 11.98 -0.60 -14.44
N GLY A 195 11.50 0.18 -13.47
CA GLY A 195 12.25 1.28 -12.85
C GLY A 195 13.56 0.79 -12.22
N LYS A 196 13.52 -0.32 -11.48
CA LYS A 196 14.72 -0.96 -10.92
C LYS A 196 15.71 -1.40 -12.00
N GLN A 197 15.24 -2.05 -13.07
CA GLN A 197 16.08 -2.50 -14.18
C GLN A 197 16.75 -1.35 -14.94
N LEU A 198 16.09 -0.18 -14.98
CA LEU A 198 16.63 1.03 -15.58
C LEU A 198 17.50 1.85 -14.61
N GLY A 199 17.64 1.41 -13.35
CA GLY A 199 18.39 2.10 -12.30
C GLY A 199 17.66 3.30 -11.69
N TRP A 200 16.36 3.49 -11.97
CA TRP A 200 15.57 4.59 -11.42
C TRP A 200 15.19 4.35 -9.96
N ALA A 201 14.90 3.09 -9.62
CA ALA A 201 14.68 2.65 -8.25
C ALA A 201 15.92 1.88 -7.78
N ASN A 202 16.83 2.57 -7.10
CA ASN A 202 18.08 2.00 -6.59
C ASN A 202 18.23 2.36 -5.11
N PHE A 203 18.18 1.38 -4.21
CA PHE A 203 18.37 1.62 -2.76
C PHE A 203 19.82 1.35 -2.30
N GLY A 204 20.79 1.37 -3.22
CA GLY A 204 22.21 1.33 -2.91
C GLY A 204 22.78 2.70 -2.50
N PRO A 205 24.08 2.77 -2.15
CA PRO A 205 24.71 3.97 -1.59
C PRO A 205 24.64 5.24 -2.46
N ASP A 206 24.71 5.08 -3.79
CA ASP A 206 24.65 6.19 -4.75
C ASP A 206 23.27 6.31 -5.43
N GLY A 207 22.24 5.77 -4.77
CA GLY A 207 20.89 5.66 -5.31
C GLY A 207 19.92 6.67 -4.72
N PHE A 208 18.77 6.16 -4.29
CA PHE A 208 17.66 6.90 -3.70
C PHE A 208 18.08 7.54 -2.37
N ASP A 209 18.06 8.87 -2.33
CA ASP A 209 18.23 9.65 -1.11
C ASP A 209 16.88 9.87 -0.45
N PHE A 210 16.65 9.18 0.67
CA PHE A 210 15.40 9.27 1.41
C PHE A 210 15.22 10.62 2.12
N GLU A 211 16.29 11.23 2.61
CA GLU A 211 16.21 12.52 3.31
C GLU A 211 15.89 13.64 2.31
N GLU A 212 16.54 13.63 1.15
CA GLU A 212 16.22 14.53 0.04
C GLU A 212 14.78 14.33 -0.44
N TYR A 213 14.37 13.07 -0.64
CA TYR A 213 13.01 12.74 -1.06
C TYR A 213 11.98 13.29 -0.07
N GLN A 214 12.11 13.02 1.23
CA GLN A 214 11.18 13.52 2.24
C GLN A 214 11.20 15.04 2.39
N HIS A 215 12.38 15.66 2.23
CA HIS A 215 12.50 17.11 2.30
C HIS A 215 11.65 17.76 1.20
N TYR A 216 11.73 17.28 -0.05
CA TYR A 216 11.01 17.89 -1.16
C TYR A 216 9.58 17.36 -1.38
N ASP A 217 9.23 16.17 -0.85
CA ASP A 217 7.85 15.67 -0.73
C ASP A 217 6.99 16.62 0.13
N ASN A 218 7.60 17.31 1.10
CA ASN A 218 6.91 18.27 1.93
C ASN A 218 6.47 19.50 1.12
N THR A 219 5.15 19.73 1.10
CA THR A 219 4.51 20.87 0.44
C THR A 219 4.93 22.23 1.00
N LEU A 220 5.55 22.27 2.18
CA LEU A 220 6.13 23.46 2.80
C LEU A 220 7.57 23.77 2.36
N ASN A 221 8.19 22.89 1.56
CA ASN A 221 9.56 23.07 1.06
C ASN A 221 9.61 23.27 -0.46
N ALA A 222 8.95 22.40 -1.23
CA ALA A 222 8.97 22.50 -2.70
C ALA A 222 7.85 21.75 -3.43
N ASP A 223 7.23 20.73 -2.82
CA ASP A 223 6.27 19.84 -3.51
C ASP A 223 6.85 19.32 -4.84
N LEU A 224 8.02 18.66 -4.73
CA LEU A 224 8.91 18.33 -5.83
C LEU A 224 9.42 16.89 -5.72
N HIS A 225 9.44 16.19 -6.85
CA HIS A 225 10.02 14.86 -6.97
C HIS A 225 10.83 14.71 -8.25
N GLU A 226 12.00 14.07 -8.12
CA GLU A 226 12.69 13.51 -9.27
C GLU A 226 11.98 12.21 -9.71
N ILE A 227 11.35 12.24 -10.89
CA ILE A 227 10.59 11.13 -11.45
C ILE A 227 11.53 10.15 -12.15
N VAL A 228 12.52 10.68 -12.87
CA VAL A 228 13.56 9.90 -13.53
C VAL A 228 14.93 10.51 -13.17
N PRO A 229 15.81 9.75 -12.50
CA PRO A 229 17.09 10.29 -12.03
C PRO A 229 17.93 10.97 -13.11
N GLY A 230 18.30 12.22 -12.85
CA GLY A 230 19.07 13.10 -13.74
C GLY A 230 18.36 13.49 -15.04
N LYS A 231 17.03 13.32 -15.13
CA LYS A 231 16.26 13.56 -16.37
C LYS A 231 15.00 14.38 -16.17
N PHE A 232 14.13 13.97 -15.25
CA PHE A 232 12.81 14.57 -15.09
C PHE A 232 12.52 14.84 -13.63
N VAL A 233 12.23 16.10 -13.34
CA VAL A 233 11.71 16.57 -12.05
C VAL A 233 10.28 17.07 -12.29
N GLY A 234 9.36 16.62 -11.47
CA GLY A 234 8.00 17.16 -11.36
C GLY A 234 7.93 18.05 -10.13
N MET A 235 7.26 19.19 -10.25
CA MET A 235 7.09 20.13 -9.14
C MET A 235 5.82 20.94 -9.30
N ARG A 236 5.32 21.49 -8.20
CA ARG A 236 4.28 22.52 -8.23
C ARG A 236 4.78 23.77 -8.98
N GLY A 237 3.90 24.37 -9.77
CA GLY A 237 4.24 25.59 -10.52
C GLY A 237 4.48 26.79 -9.59
N PRO A 238 5.52 27.61 -9.82
CA PRO A 238 5.75 28.82 -9.04
C PRO A 238 4.71 29.90 -9.30
N ARG A 239 4.73 30.93 -8.45
CA ARG A 239 3.77 32.03 -8.41
C ARG A 239 4.47 33.38 -8.28
N ASP A 240 3.94 34.41 -8.93
CA ASP A 240 4.33 35.79 -8.69
C ASP A 240 3.84 36.23 -7.31
N LEU A 241 4.76 36.26 -6.35
CA LEU A 241 4.46 36.62 -4.96
C LEU A 241 4.68 38.12 -4.71
N PRO A 242 3.88 38.75 -3.81
CA PRO A 242 4.06 40.14 -3.44
C PRO A 242 5.45 40.42 -2.88
N SER A 243 5.99 41.60 -3.18
CA SER A 243 7.22 42.15 -2.58
C SER A 243 8.49 41.29 -2.73
N GLY A 244 8.52 40.33 -3.66
CA GLY A 244 9.68 39.45 -3.87
C GLY A 244 9.88 38.43 -2.75
N ASN A 245 8.81 38.08 -2.03
CA ASN A 245 8.89 37.05 -1.01
C ASN A 245 9.20 35.68 -1.65
N PRO A 246 10.06 34.85 -1.03
CA PRO A 246 10.36 33.53 -1.57
C PRO A 246 9.17 32.57 -1.49
N TRP A 247 8.30 32.76 -0.50
CA TRP A 247 7.09 31.95 -0.26
C TRP A 247 6.00 32.76 0.44
N GLU A 248 4.75 32.28 0.34
CA GLU A 248 3.58 32.83 1.04
C GLU A 248 2.65 31.70 1.48
N ASP A 249 2.19 31.74 2.74
CA ASP A 249 1.18 30.81 3.25
C ASP A 249 -0.21 31.28 2.84
N ILE A 250 -0.91 30.44 2.09
CA ILE A 250 -2.26 30.68 1.61
C ILE A 250 -3.25 30.10 2.61
N MET A 251 -4.20 30.93 3.04
CA MET A 251 -5.28 30.53 3.94
C MET A 251 -6.56 30.24 3.14
N ASP A 252 -7.36 29.30 3.62
CA ASP A 252 -8.70 29.04 3.08
C ASP A 252 -9.70 30.15 3.47
N ALA A 253 -10.95 30.01 3.02
CA ALA A 253 -12.01 30.99 3.29
C ALA A 253 -12.35 31.14 4.78
N ASP A 254 -12.04 30.13 5.59
CA ASP A 254 -12.30 30.10 7.03
C ASP A 254 -11.05 30.55 7.85
N GLY A 255 -9.95 30.89 7.17
CA GLY A 255 -8.71 31.37 7.78
C GLY A 255 -7.77 30.26 8.25
N HIS A 256 -8.00 29.01 7.86
CA HIS A 256 -7.07 27.91 8.15
C HIS A 256 -5.98 27.84 7.07
N PHE A 257 -4.81 27.33 7.45
CA PHE A 257 -3.74 27.07 6.49
C PHE A 257 -4.23 26.10 5.40
N SER A 258 -4.09 26.50 4.14
CA SER A 258 -4.39 25.67 2.98
C SER A 258 -3.13 25.07 2.39
N HIS A 259 -2.20 25.91 1.95
CA HIS A 259 -0.95 25.49 1.32
C HIS A 259 0.05 26.65 1.27
N ARG A 260 1.30 26.35 0.88
CA ARG A 260 2.33 27.35 0.62
C ARG A 260 2.54 27.52 -0.89
N ASP A 261 2.54 28.75 -1.36
CA ASP A 261 2.98 29.11 -2.71
C ASP A 261 4.45 29.56 -2.65
N PHE A 262 5.20 29.26 -3.72
CA PHE A 262 6.63 29.60 -3.85
C PHE A 262 6.88 30.45 -5.09
N SER A 263 7.82 31.39 -4.97
CA SER A 263 8.30 32.18 -6.10
C SER A 263 9.19 31.37 -7.04
N ALA A 264 9.38 31.86 -8.27
CA ALA A 264 10.34 31.26 -9.20
C ALA A 264 11.79 31.33 -8.68
N GLU A 265 12.12 32.37 -7.91
CA GLU A 265 13.44 32.55 -7.29
C GLU A 265 13.73 31.46 -6.25
N HIS A 266 12.74 31.10 -5.42
CA HIS A 266 12.87 30.00 -4.45
C HIS A 266 13.29 28.68 -5.08
N TYR A 267 12.73 28.35 -6.26
CA TYR A 267 13.10 27.14 -6.98
C TYR A 267 14.45 27.24 -7.69
N THR A 268 15.05 28.42 -7.83
CA THR A 268 16.27 28.58 -8.64
C THR A 268 17.42 27.75 -8.10
N ASP A 269 17.67 27.80 -6.79
CA ASP A 269 18.74 27.02 -6.15
C ASP A 269 18.43 25.52 -6.15
N ILE A 270 17.17 25.16 -5.93
CA ILE A 270 16.70 23.76 -5.94
C ILE A 270 16.89 23.15 -7.34
N LEU A 271 16.45 23.84 -8.39
CA LEU A 271 16.60 23.39 -9.77
C LEU A 271 18.07 23.29 -10.19
N GLN A 272 18.95 24.15 -9.66
CA GLN A 272 20.39 24.02 -9.86
C GLN A 272 20.96 22.77 -9.19
N GLN A 273 20.52 22.42 -7.97
CA GLN A 273 20.90 21.17 -7.29
C GLN A 273 20.54 19.94 -8.14
N PHE A 274 19.35 19.92 -8.73
CA PHE A 274 18.92 18.86 -9.65
C PHE A 274 19.49 18.98 -11.08
N ASN A 275 20.42 19.92 -11.32
CA ASN A 275 21.04 20.18 -12.62
C ASN A 275 20.05 20.44 -13.77
N VAL A 276 18.89 21.04 -13.46
CA VAL A 276 17.84 21.34 -14.43
C VAL A 276 18.30 22.43 -15.40
N ARG A 277 18.09 22.19 -16.70
CA ARG A 277 18.47 23.12 -17.79
C ARG A 277 17.29 23.62 -18.63
N CYS A 278 16.13 23.03 -18.44
CA CYS A 278 14.92 23.34 -19.19
C CYS A 278 13.71 23.19 -18.28
N VAL A 279 12.85 24.20 -18.26
CA VAL A 279 11.57 24.19 -17.55
C VAL A 279 10.46 24.25 -18.59
N VAL A 280 9.49 23.35 -18.46
CA VAL A 280 8.30 23.29 -19.31
C VAL A 280 7.07 23.59 -18.47
N ARG A 281 6.40 24.71 -18.74
CA ARG A 281 5.17 25.10 -18.05
C ARG A 281 3.95 24.57 -18.79
N LEU A 282 3.07 23.86 -18.09
CA LEU A 282 1.85 23.27 -18.64
C LEU A 282 0.55 23.94 -18.14
N ASN A 283 0.63 24.81 -17.13
CA ASN A 283 -0.50 25.58 -16.61
C ASN A 283 -0.58 26.98 -17.23
N ALA A 284 -1.65 27.70 -16.91
CA ALA A 284 -1.80 29.11 -17.27
C ALA A 284 -0.67 29.96 -16.65
N PRO A 285 -0.31 31.11 -17.25
CA PRO A 285 0.71 31.99 -16.69
C PRO A 285 0.37 32.44 -15.27
N GLN A 286 1.29 32.18 -14.35
CA GLN A 286 1.21 32.54 -12.93
C GLN A 286 2.52 33.16 -12.40
N TYR A 287 3.52 33.25 -13.28
CA TYR A 287 4.85 33.85 -13.15
C TYR A 287 5.43 34.10 -14.56
#